data_AF-A0A6G3XMT7-F1
#
_entry.id   AF-A0A6G3XMT7-F1
#
_cell.length_a   1.000
_cell.length_b   1.000
_cell.length_c   1.000
_cell.angle_alpha   90.00
_cell.angle_beta   90.00
_cell.angle_gamma   90.00
#
_symmetry.space_group_name_H-M   'P 1'
#
loop_
_entity.id
_entity.type
_entity.pdbx_description
1 polymer ?
#
loop_
_entity_poly.entity_id
_entity_poly.type
_entity_poly.pdbx_seq_one_letter_code
_entity_poly.pdbx_strand_id
1 'polypeptide(L)'
;LSHLFEAALKLAPHLSTPAVIAVKSTVPVGTAPRLAELLQAAAPAGDLVEVAWNPEFLRESFAIDDTLRPDRLVLGFQNTNSWGERVLREAFAKIIDFGTATIVTDWATAELAKGAANSFLATKISFINA
;
A
#
# COMPACT_ATOMS: atom_id res chain seq x y z
N LEU A 1 6.66 8.90 10.42
CA LEU A 1 7.28 8.75 9.09
C LEU A 1 8.75 8.31 9.15
N SER A 2 9.53 8.70 10.16
CA SER A 2 10.95 8.30 10.32
C SER A 2 11.18 6.80 10.13
N HIS A 3 10.41 5.95 10.82
CA HIS A 3 10.56 4.50 10.71
C HIS A 3 10.37 3.94 9.29
N LEU A 4 9.43 4.52 8.51
CA LEU A 4 9.21 4.11 7.12
C LEU A 4 10.44 4.45 6.27
N PHE A 5 10.91 5.69 6.36
CA PHE A 5 12.07 6.14 5.56
C PHE A 5 13.35 5.43 5.99
N GLU A 6 13.56 5.19 7.28
CA GLU A 6 14.69 4.39 7.77
C GLU A 6 14.65 2.95 7.25
N ALA A 7 13.47 2.31 7.26
CA ALA A 7 13.32 0.96 6.71
C ALA A 7 13.62 0.94 5.20
N ALA A 8 13.13 1.93 4.47
CA ALA A 8 13.40 2.07 3.03
C ALA A 8 14.89 2.30 2.74
N LEU A 9 15.56 3.17 3.49
CA LEU A 9 17.00 3.40 3.36
C LEU A 9 17.84 2.17 3.71
N LYS A 10 17.41 1.37 4.68
CA LYS A 10 18.06 0.09 4.99
C LYS A 10 17.87 -0.95 3.88
N LEU A 11 16.72 -0.93 3.20
CA LEU A 11 16.42 -1.84 2.10
C LEU A 11 17.14 -1.45 0.80
N ALA A 12 17.23 -0.14 0.50
CA ALA A 12 17.67 0.37 -0.80
C ALA A 12 19.01 -0.20 -1.30
N PRO A 13 20.09 -0.34 -0.50
CA PRO A 13 21.37 -0.89 -0.96
C PRO A 13 21.28 -2.32 -1.50
N HIS A 14 20.23 -3.06 -1.13
CA HIS A 14 20.00 -4.44 -1.54
C HIS A 14 19.15 -4.57 -2.81
N LEU A 15 18.57 -3.46 -3.30
CA LEU A 15 17.74 -3.44 -4.49
C LEU A 15 18.62 -3.27 -5.74
N SER A 16 19.29 -4.36 -6.15
CA SER A 16 20.20 -4.39 -7.31
C SER A 16 19.55 -4.85 -8.62
N THR A 17 18.27 -5.24 -8.57
CA THR A 17 17.48 -5.68 -9.73
C THR A 17 16.11 -5.00 -9.69
N PRO A 18 15.37 -4.95 -10.82
CA PRO A 18 14.02 -4.39 -10.83
C PRO A 18 13.15 -4.97 -9.70
N ALA A 19 12.52 -4.09 -8.91
CA ALA A 19 11.77 -4.50 -7.72
C ALA A 19 10.53 -3.62 -7.51
N VAL A 20 9.45 -4.24 -7.01
CA VAL A 20 8.25 -3.52 -6.55
C VAL A 20 8.28 -3.44 -5.04
N ILE A 21 8.24 -2.22 -4.50
CA ILE A 21 8.15 -1.98 -3.06
C ILE A 21 6.71 -1.63 -2.71
N ALA A 22 5.98 -2.61 -2.18
CA ALA A 22 4.61 -2.45 -1.73
C ALA A 22 4.56 -1.98 -0.27
N VAL A 23 4.09 -0.76 -0.05
CA VAL A 23 4.03 -0.16 1.28
C VAL A 23 2.62 -0.31 1.85
N LYS A 24 2.55 -0.91 3.05
CA LYS A 24 1.28 -1.14 3.75
C LYS A 24 1.00 -0.17 4.90
N SER A 25 2.02 0.60 5.31
CA SER A 25 1.95 1.52 6.45
C SER A 25 0.87 2.59 6.25
N THR A 26 0.17 2.91 7.32
CA THR A 26 -0.73 4.08 7.34
C THR A 26 0.11 5.35 7.43
N VAL A 27 -0.06 6.25 6.46
CA VAL A 27 0.72 7.48 6.33
C VAL A 27 -0.16 8.65 5.88
N PRO A 28 0.30 9.91 6.05
CA PRO A 28 -0.33 11.05 5.39
C PRO A 28 -0.20 10.97 3.87
N VAL A 29 -1.19 11.52 3.17
CA VAL A 29 -1.17 11.68 1.71
C VAL A 29 0.06 12.49 1.27
N GLY A 30 0.69 12.07 0.19
CA GLY A 30 1.92 12.67 -0.36
C GLY A 30 3.21 12.02 0.15
N THR A 31 3.14 10.86 0.80
CA THR A 31 4.33 10.14 1.27
C THR A 31 4.97 9.31 0.14
N ALA A 32 4.16 8.71 -0.75
CA ALA A 32 4.61 7.83 -1.82
C ALA A 32 5.59 8.50 -2.81
N PRO A 33 5.37 9.75 -3.28
CA PRO A 33 6.34 10.40 -4.18
C PRO A 33 7.72 10.57 -3.52
N ARG A 34 7.74 11.00 -2.25
CA ARG A 34 8.98 11.18 -1.49
C ARG A 34 9.72 9.87 -1.26
N LEU A 35 8.99 8.78 -1.05
CA LEU A 35 9.56 7.46 -0.87
C LEU A 35 10.13 6.92 -2.19
N ALA A 36 9.43 7.14 -3.30
CA ALA A 36 9.89 6.75 -4.63
C ALA A 36 11.21 7.45 -4.98
N GLU A 37 11.26 8.78 -4.84
CA GLU A 37 12.49 9.56 -5.05
C GLU A 37 13.66 9.07 -4.18
N LEU A 38 13.39 8.79 -2.90
CA LEU A 38 14.40 8.29 -1.97
C LEU A 38 14.93 6.91 -2.39
N LEU A 39 14.04 5.99 -2.77
CA LEU A 39 14.44 4.63 -3.19
C LEU A 39 15.19 4.68 -4.51
N GLN A 40 14.74 5.46 -5.49
CA GLN A 40 15.42 5.63 -6.77
C GLN A 40 16.81 6.24 -6.61
N ALA A 41 16.98 7.20 -5.70
CA ALA A 41 18.29 7.80 -5.43
C ALA A 41 19.26 6.87 -4.68
N ALA A 42 18.76 5.99 -3.80
CA ALA A 42 19.59 5.18 -2.92
C ALA A 42 19.80 3.72 -3.41
N ALA A 43 18.93 3.21 -4.27
CA ALA A 43 18.99 1.83 -4.76
C ALA A 43 19.89 1.70 -5.99
N PRO A 44 20.73 0.64 -6.09
CA PRO A 44 21.49 0.37 -7.31
C PRO A 44 20.62 0.16 -8.57
N ALA A 45 19.39 -0.33 -8.41
CA ALA A 45 18.42 -0.49 -9.50
C ALA A 45 17.78 0.83 -9.97
N GLY A 46 17.91 1.93 -9.22
CA GLY A 46 17.42 3.26 -9.61
C GLY A 46 15.94 3.27 -9.99
N ASP A 47 15.64 3.83 -11.17
CA ASP A 47 14.29 3.96 -11.74
C ASP A 47 13.59 2.62 -12.03
N LEU A 48 14.30 1.49 -11.92
CA LEU A 48 13.72 0.15 -12.01
C LEU A 48 13.04 -0.28 -10.71
N VAL A 49 13.13 0.52 -9.64
CA VAL A 49 12.36 0.32 -8.41
C VAL A 49 11.02 1.06 -8.53
N GLU A 50 9.91 0.31 -8.51
CA GLU A 50 8.57 0.89 -8.50
C GLU A 50 7.96 0.85 -7.10
N VAL A 51 7.38 1.96 -6.64
CA VAL A 51 6.66 2.03 -5.37
C VAL A 51 5.17 1.81 -5.61
N ALA A 52 4.60 0.88 -4.85
CA ALA A 52 3.17 0.64 -4.80
C ALA A 52 2.64 0.93 -3.38
N TRP A 53 1.45 1.51 -3.28
CA TRP A 53 0.78 1.72 -2.00
C TRP A 53 -0.34 0.70 -1.83
N ASN A 54 -0.23 -0.15 -0.81
CA ASN A 54 -1.21 -1.21 -0.55
C ASN A 54 -1.65 -1.16 0.92
N PRO A 55 -2.53 -0.23 1.30
CA PRO A 55 -2.97 -0.11 2.68
C PRO A 55 -3.65 -1.41 3.16
N GLU A 56 -3.41 -1.77 4.41
CA GLU A 56 -4.05 -2.92 5.05
C GLU A 56 -5.31 -2.50 5.81
N PHE A 57 -6.34 -3.36 5.84
CA PHE A 57 -7.63 -3.09 6.50
C PHE A 57 -7.97 -4.15 7.55
N LEU A 58 -6.97 -4.63 8.28
CA LEU A 58 -7.13 -5.68 9.27
C LEU A 58 -7.84 -5.14 10.53
N ARG A 59 -8.66 -5.99 11.15
CA ARG A 59 -9.21 -5.77 12.49
C ARG A 59 -8.43 -6.56 13.51
N GLU A 60 -8.24 -5.98 14.70
CA GLU A 60 -7.66 -6.69 15.84
C GLU A 60 -8.49 -7.96 16.14
N SER A 61 -7.80 -9.07 16.45
CA SER A 61 -8.38 -10.41 16.67
C SER A 61 -8.93 -11.15 15.44
N PHE A 62 -8.97 -10.53 14.26
CA PHE A 62 -9.37 -11.18 12.98
C PHE A 62 -8.26 -11.13 11.92
N ALA A 63 -7.03 -10.77 12.30
CA ALA A 63 -5.94 -10.49 11.37
C ALA A 63 -5.62 -11.64 10.39
N ILE A 64 -5.74 -12.90 10.81
CA ILE A 64 -5.50 -14.05 9.94
C ILE A 64 -6.58 -14.13 8.85
N ASP A 65 -7.85 -14.13 9.24
CA ASP A 65 -8.97 -14.20 8.30
C ASP A 65 -9.01 -12.98 7.39
N ASP A 66 -8.83 -11.77 7.94
CA ASP A 66 -8.82 -10.52 7.17
C ASP A 66 -7.62 -10.46 6.19
N THR A 67 -6.52 -11.19 6.46
CA THR A 67 -5.39 -11.31 5.53
C THR A 67 -5.68 -12.30 4.39
N LEU A 68 -6.33 -13.42 4.71
CA LEU A 68 -6.62 -14.49 3.73
C LEU A 68 -7.86 -14.20 2.89
N ARG A 69 -8.81 -13.43 3.43
CA ARG A 69 -10.10 -13.08 2.81
C ARG A 69 -10.48 -11.62 3.13
N PRO A 70 -9.68 -10.65 2.68
CA PRO A 70 -10.02 -9.25 2.87
C PRO A 70 -11.30 -8.89 2.09
N ASP A 71 -12.09 -7.95 2.64
CA ASP A 71 -13.24 -7.38 1.94
C ASP A 71 -12.82 -6.73 0.61
N ARG A 72 -11.61 -6.16 0.57
CA ARG A 72 -11.06 -5.46 -0.59
C ARG A 72 -9.53 -5.37 -0.54
N LEU A 73 -8.91 -5.32 -1.72
CA LEU A 73 -7.54 -4.87 -1.91
C LEU A 73 -7.56 -3.47 -2.52
N VAL A 74 -6.75 -2.57 -1.98
CA VAL A 74 -6.48 -1.25 -2.59
C VAL A 74 -5.03 -1.24 -3.04
N LEU A 75 -4.80 -0.95 -4.32
CA LEU A 75 -3.49 -0.91 -4.95
C LEU A 75 -3.29 0.46 -5.59
N GLY A 76 -2.36 1.24 -5.04
CA GLY A 76 -2.04 2.60 -5.45
C GLY A 76 -0.73 2.67 -6.23
N PHE A 77 -0.73 3.38 -7.35
CA PHE A 77 0.46 3.55 -8.21
C PHE A 77 0.61 5.01 -8.66
N GLN A 78 1.77 5.37 -9.22
CA GLN A 78 1.94 6.66 -9.90
C GLN A 78 1.08 6.72 -11.17
N ASN A 79 1.07 5.63 -11.93
CA ASN A 79 0.32 5.47 -13.17
C ASN A 79 -0.44 4.13 -13.12
N THR A 80 -1.66 4.09 -13.64
CA THR A 80 -2.43 2.85 -13.78
C THR A 80 -1.81 1.95 -14.88
N ASN A 81 -2.02 0.64 -14.80
CA ASN A 81 -1.41 -0.37 -15.70
C ASN A 81 0.12 -0.45 -15.62
N SER A 82 0.72 -0.09 -14.48
CA SER A 82 2.15 -0.22 -14.27
C SER A 82 2.59 -1.70 -14.23
N TRP A 83 3.91 -1.94 -14.28
CA TRP A 83 4.41 -3.31 -14.09
C TRP A 83 4.26 -3.74 -12.63
N GLY A 84 4.36 -2.80 -11.68
CA GLY A 84 4.01 -3.02 -10.28
C GLY A 84 2.59 -3.54 -10.07
N GLU A 85 1.61 -3.02 -10.83
CA GLU A 85 0.24 -3.53 -10.78
C GLU A 85 0.16 -5.00 -11.17
N ARG A 86 0.81 -5.39 -12.26
CA ARG A 86 0.83 -6.79 -12.73
C ARG A 86 1.46 -7.72 -11.70
N VAL A 87 2.59 -7.31 -11.13
CA VAL A 87 3.29 -8.08 -10.07
C VAL A 87 2.41 -8.24 -8.84
N LEU A 88 1.72 -7.20 -8.39
CA LEU A 88 0.84 -7.30 -7.21
C LEU A 88 -0.41 -8.13 -7.50
N ARG A 89 -0.97 -8.06 -8.69
CA ARG A 89 -2.09 -8.94 -9.08
C ARG A 89 -1.68 -10.40 -9.10
N GLU A 90 -0.48 -10.71 -9.57
CA GLU A 90 0.07 -12.06 -9.53
C GLU A 90 0.32 -12.51 -8.08
N ALA A 91 0.94 -11.66 -7.26
CA ALA A 91 1.21 -11.96 -5.85
C ALA A 91 -0.10 -12.20 -5.05
N PHE A 92 -1.17 -11.49 -5.38
CA PHE A 92 -2.49 -11.62 -4.75
C PHE A 92 -3.46 -12.50 -5.54
N ALA A 93 -3.01 -13.24 -6.56
CA ALA A 93 -3.90 -13.97 -7.49
C ALA A 93 -4.94 -14.83 -6.76
N LYS A 94 -4.51 -15.61 -5.76
CA LYS A 94 -5.43 -16.43 -4.96
C LYS A 94 -6.51 -15.61 -4.25
N ILE A 95 -6.13 -14.50 -3.62
CA ILE A 95 -7.08 -13.61 -2.91
C ILE A 95 -8.08 -13.02 -3.92
N ILE A 96 -7.59 -12.60 -5.08
CA ILE A 96 -8.42 -12.05 -6.16
C ILE A 96 -9.37 -13.12 -6.71
N ASP A 97 -8.88 -14.34 -6.95
CA ASP A 97 -9.66 -15.47 -7.46
C ASP A 97 -10.76 -15.92 -6.47
N PHE A 98 -10.56 -15.69 -5.17
CA PHE A 98 -11.60 -15.86 -4.15
C PHE A 98 -12.70 -14.78 -4.17
N GLY A 99 -12.64 -13.82 -5.10
CA GLY A 99 -13.67 -12.81 -5.31
C GLY A 99 -13.45 -11.52 -4.52
N THR A 100 -12.28 -11.32 -3.91
CA THR A 100 -11.96 -10.06 -3.22
C THR A 100 -11.99 -8.88 -4.20
N ALA A 101 -12.78 -7.86 -3.86
CA ALA A 101 -12.84 -6.63 -4.65
C ALA A 101 -11.46 -5.97 -4.74
N THR A 102 -10.94 -5.79 -5.95
CA THR A 102 -9.61 -5.21 -6.18
C THR A 102 -9.73 -3.83 -6.80
N ILE A 103 -9.34 -2.81 -6.04
CA ILE A 103 -9.44 -1.40 -6.42
C ILE A 103 -8.03 -0.92 -6.78
N VAL A 104 -7.85 -0.50 -8.03
CA VAL A 104 -6.62 0.13 -8.51
C VAL A 104 -6.84 1.62 -8.62
N THR A 105 -5.91 2.41 -8.08
CA THR A 105 -6.04 3.86 -8.01
C THR A 105 -4.66 4.53 -7.97
N ASP A 106 -4.64 5.86 -7.89
CA ASP A 106 -3.42 6.64 -7.70
C ASP A 106 -2.90 6.54 -6.25
N TRP A 107 -1.63 6.91 -6.04
CA TRP A 107 -1.02 6.90 -4.71
C TRP A 107 -1.78 7.72 -3.68
N ALA A 108 -2.21 8.94 -4.02
CA ALA A 108 -2.83 9.84 -3.06
C ALA A 108 -4.16 9.27 -2.54
N THR A 109 -4.96 8.72 -3.45
CA THR A 109 -6.21 8.04 -3.14
C THR A 109 -5.97 6.79 -2.30
N ALA A 110 -4.95 5.98 -2.62
CA ALA A 110 -4.62 4.79 -1.84
C ALA A 110 -4.12 5.13 -0.42
N GLU A 111 -3.28 6.16 -0.26
CA GLU A 111 -2.83 6.66 1.04
C GLU A 111 -4.01 7.16 1.89
N LEU A 112 -4.94 7.89 1.27
CA LEU A 112 -6.12 8.43 1.94
C LEU A 112 -7.09 7.33 2.39
N ALA A 113 -7.21 6.23 1.63
CA ALA A 113 -8.25 5.22 1.83
C ALA A 113 -8.31 4.65 3.26
N LYS A 114 -7.15 4.38 3.88
CA LYS A 114 -7.10 3.87 5.26
C LYS A 114 -7.54 4.92 6.29
N GLY A 115 -7.06 6.15 6.15
CA GLY A 115 -7.45 7.26 7.02
C GLY A 115 -8.95 7.53 6.93
N ALA A 116 -9.48 7.63 5.71
CA ALA A 116 -10.90 7.86 5.46
C ALA A 116 -11.79 6.75 6.02
N ALA A 117 -11.41 5.47 5.82
CA ALA A 117 -12.17 4.34 6.36
C ALA A 117 -12.25 4.39 7.90
N ASN A 118 -11.12 4.62 8.56
CA ASN A 118 -11.07 4.70 10.02
C ASN A 118 -11.84 5.90 10.57
N SER A 119 -11.71 7.08 9.93
CA SER A 119 -12.46 8.27 10.32
C SER A 119 -13.97 8.07 10.19
N PHE A 120 -14.42 7.45 9.09
CA PHE A 120 -15.85 7.20 8.88
C PHE A 120 -16.43 6.20 9.90
N LEU A 121 -15.67 5.16 10.26
CA LEU A 121 -16.07 4.23 11.33
C LEU A 121 -16.19 4.94 12.68
N ALA A 122 -15.23 5.81 13.01
CA ALA A 122 -15.30 6.63 14.23
C ALA A 122 -16.53 7.56 14.22
N THR A 123 -16.82 8.21 13.09
CA THR A 123 -18.01 9.07 12.95
C THR A 123 -19.30 8.32 13.23
N LYS A 124 -19.46 7.08 12.74
CA LYS A 124 -20.66 6.27 13.02
C LYS A 124 -20.85 6.02 14.53
N ILE A 125 -19.76 5.76 15.24
CA ILE A 125 -19.79 5.54 16.70
C ILE A 125 -20.13 6.84 17.42
N SER A 126 -19.52 7.96 17.04
CA SER A 126 -19.84 9.26 17.63
C SER A 126 -21.29 9.66 17.39
N PHE A 127 -21.82 9.39 16.18
CA PHE A 127 -23.20 9.73 15.82
C PHE A 127 -24.24 8.99 16.67
N ILE A 128 -24.03 7.69 16.95
CA ILE A 128 -24.98 6.91 17.76
C ILE A 128 -24.90 7.24 19.26
N ASN A 129 -23.77 7.78 19.71
CA ASN A 129 -23.54 8.15 21.11
C ASN A 129 -23.95 9.59 21.47
N ALA A 130 -24.28 10.42 20.46
CA ALA A 130 -24.76 11.79 20.63
C ALA A 130 -26.28 11.82 20.86
#